data_AF-A0A3D3ID01-F1
#
_entry.id   AF-A0A3D3ID01-F1
#
_cell.length_a   1.000
_cell.length_b   1.000
_cell.length_c   1.000
_cell.angle_alpha   90.00
_cell.angle_beta   90.00
_cell.angle_gamma   90.00
#
_symmetry.space_group_name_H-M   'P 1'
#
loop_
_entity.id
_entity.type
_entity.pdbx_description
1 polymer ?
#
loop_
_entity_poly.entity_id
_entity_poly.type
_entity_poly.pdbx_seq_one_letter_code
_entity_poly.pdbx_strand_id
1 'polypeptide(L)' 'MIYNSIIETIGNTPLVRLNTLNKGIKGTILVKVEYFNPGNSTKDRMALKMVEDAEKNGLL' A
#
# COMPACT_ATOMS: atom_id res chain seq x y z
N MET A 1 -15.16 -5.23 9.34
CA MET A 1 -14.22 -6.36 9.30
C MET A 1 -13.38 -6.30 10.56
N ILE A 2 -13.09 -7.45 11.17
CA ILE A 2 -12.21 -7.57 12.33
C ILE A 2 -10.95 -8.28 11.84
N TYR A 3 -9.78 -7.72 12.16
CA TYR A 3 -8.46 -8.25 11.77
C TYR A 3 -7.76 -8.81 13.01
N ASN A 4 -6.97 -9.88 12.86
CA ASN A 4 -6.24 -10.46 13.98
C ASN A 4 -4.90 -9.77 14.24
N SER A 5 -4.37 -9.06 13.24
CA SER A 5 -3.12 -8.32 13.32
C SER A 5 -3.20 -7.06 12.48
N ILE A 6 -2.45 -6.03 12.89
CA ILE A 6 -2.31 -4.79 12.11
C ILE A 6 -1.65 -5.06 10.74
N ILE A 7 -0.85 -6.12 10.63
CA ILE A 7 -0.19 -6.54 9.39
C ILE A 7 -1.24 -6.87 8.30
N GLU A 8 -2.39 -7.41 8.69
CA GLU A 8 -3.49 -7.73 7.76
C GLU A 8 -4.12 -6.48 7.11
N THR A 9 -3.83 -5.29 7.66
CA THR A 9 -4.28 -4.00 7.11
C THR A 9 -3.29 -3.39 6.12
N ILE A 10 -2.11 -4.00 5.91
CA ILE A 10 -1.15 -3.59 4.89
C ILE A 10 -1.75 -3.87 3.50
N GLY A 11 -1.77 -2.85 2.66
CA GLY A 11 -2.29 -2.91 1.31
C GLY A 11 -3.72 -2.41 1.19
N ASN A 12 -4.39 -2.77 0.08
CA ASN A 12 -5.75 -2.30 -0.26
C ASN A 12 -5.95 -0.78 -0.09
N THR A 13 -4.88 -0.01 -0.26
CA THR A 13 -4.88 1.44 -0.11
C THR A 13 -5.77 2.09 -1.17
N PRO A 14 -6.39 3.25 -0.89
CA PRO A 14 -7.32 3.88 -1.82
C PRO A 14 -6.67 4.27 -3.15
N LEU A 15 -7.46 4.19 -4.22
CA LEU A 15 -7.15 4.81 -5.51
C LEU A 15 -8.10 6.01 -5.68
N VAL A 16 -7.56 7.23 -5.72
CA VAL A 16 -8.33 8.48 -5.65
C VAL A 16 -8.18 9.27 -6.94
N ARG A 17 -9.29 9.80 -7.46
CA ARG A 17 -9.29 10.66 -8.65
C ARG A 17 -8.61 12.01 -8.36
N LEU A 18 -7.69 12.42 -9.24
CA LEU A 18 -7.09 13.75 -9.19
C LEU A 18 -8.00 14.76 -9.89
N ASN A 19 -8.61 15.68 -9.13
CA ASN A 19 -9.67 16.57 -9.66
C ASN A 19 -9.14 17.90 -10.23
N THR A 20 -8.08 18.46 -9.64
CA THR A 20 -7.71 19.87 -9.89
C THR A 20 -6.32 20.06 -10.50
N LEU A 21 -5.37 19.17 -10.18
CA LEU A 21 -3.97 19.28 -10.63
C LEU A 21 -3.73 18.66 -12.02
N ASN A 22 -4.74 18.05 -12.62
CA ASN A 22 -4.66 17.39 -13.93
C ASN A 22 -5.08 18.28 -15.11
N LYS A 23 -5.22 19.60 -14.91
CA LYS A 23 -5.63 20.55 -15.96
C LYS A 23 -4.70 20.45 -17.18
N GLY A 24 -5.28 20.33 -18.38
CA GLY A 24 -4.53 20.23 -19.64
C GLY A 24 -4.01 18.83 -19.98
N ILE A 25 -4.12 17.86 -19.07
CA ILE A 25 -3.75 16.47 -19.33
C ILE A 25 -5.00 15.70 -19.76
N LYS A 26 -4.95 15.07 -20.94
CA LYS A 26 -6.03 14.21 -21.42
C LYS A 26 -5.99 12.86 -20.68
N GLY A 27 -7.13 12.41 -20.17
CA GLY A 27 -7.29 11.11 -19.54
C GLY A 27 -7.70 11.17 -18.07
N THR A 28 -8.07 10.01 -17.51
CA THR A 28 -8.37 9.87 -16.09
C THR A 28 -7.07 9.71 -15.31
N ILE A 29 -6.76 10.68 -14.45
CA ILE A 29 -5.61 10.59 -13.54
C ILE A 29 -6.07 10.13 -12.17
N LEU A 30 -5.41 9.08 -11.67
CA LEU A 30 -5.68 8.47 -10.37
C LEU A 30 -4.40 8.46 -9.53
N VAL A 31 -4.55 8.60 -8.23
CA VAL A 31 -3.45 8.59 -7.24
C VAL A 31 -3.65 7.38 -6.33
N LYS A 32 -2.66 6.50 -6.26
CA LYS A 32 -2.63 5.38 -5.32
C LYS A 32 -2.06 5.88 -3.99
N VAL A 33 -2.89 5.92 -2.95
CA VAL A 33 -2.59 6.66 -1.72
C VAL A 33 -1.95 5.73 -0.68
N GLU A 34 -0.66 5.41 -0.89
CA GLU A 34 0.06 4.40 -0.11
C GLU A 34 0.36 4.78 1.35
N TYR A 35 0.17 6.03 1.77
CA TYR A 35 0.32 6.39 3.18
C TYR A 35 -0.81 5.82 4.07
N PHE A 36 -1.86 5.23 3.49
CA PHE A 36 -2.91 4.53 4.24
C PHE A 36 -2.48 3.15 4.76
N ASN A 37 -1.30 2.64 4.37
CA ASN A 37 -0.73 1.49 5.07
C ASN A 37 -0.46 1.87 6.55
N PRO A 38 -0.53 0.93 7.51
CA PRO A 38 -0.47 1.24 8.95
C PRO A 38 0.83 1.93 9.43
N GLY A 39 1.95 1.68 8.77
CA GLY A 39 3.25 2.33 8.94
C GLY A 39 3.42 3.61 8.12
N ASN A 40 2.34 4.15 7.58
CA ASN A 40 2.25 5.43 6.84
C ASN A 40 3.06 5.52 5.55
N SER A 41 3.52 4.40 4.99
CA SER A 41 4.22 4.42 3.71
C SER A 41 4.06 3.14 2.92
N THR A 42 4.41 3.18 1.64
CA THR A 42 4.43 1.99 0.78
C THR A 42 5.44 0.92 1.26
N LYS A 43 6.39 1.30 2.13
CA LYS A 43 7.46 0.41 2.60
C LYS A 43 6.93 -0.77 3.42
N ASP A 44 5.76 -0.63 4.05
CA ASP A 44 5.11 -1.70 4.79
C ASP A 44 4.95 -2.98 3.96
N ARG A 45 4.62 -2.83 2.67
CA ARG A 45 4.47 -3.96 1.75
C ARG A 45 5.78 -4.70 1.54
N MET A 46 6.85 -3.96 1.29
CA MET A 46 8.16 -4.56 1.02
C MET A 46 8.75 -5.15 2.31
N ALA A 47 8.58 -4.47 3.44
CA ALA A 47 9.03 -4.98 4.74
C ALA A 47 8.34 -6.30 5.08
N LEU A 48 7.01 -6.39 4.92
CA LEU A 48 6.28 -7.64 5.12
C LEU A 48 6.80 -8.73 4.17
N LYS A 49 6.93 -8.41 2.87
CA LYS A 49 7.37 -9.39 1.87
C LYS A 49 8.77 -9.94 2.16
N MET A 50 9.70 -9.08 2.59
CA MET A 50 11.06 -9.50 2.95
C MET A 50 11.07 -10.49 4.12
N VAL A 51 10.25 -10.25 5.15
CA VAL A 51 10.16 -11.15 6.32
C VAL A 51 9.51 -12.47 5.93
N GLU A 52 8.37 -12.45 5.23
CA GLU A 52 7.68 -13.65 4.75
C GLU A 52 8.59 -14.53 3.87
N ASP A 53 9.38 -13.91 2.99
CA ASP A 53 10.30 -14.64 2.12
C ASP A 53 11.48 -15.23 2.92
N ALA A 54 11.99 -14.52 3.94
CA ALA A 54 13.04 -15.03 4.81
C ALA A 54 12.55 -16.24 5.64
N GLU A 55 11.37 -16.16 6.25
CA GLU A 55 10.74 -17.28 6.99
C GLU A 55 10.50 -18.47 6.06
N LYS A 56 9.95 -18.24 4.86
CA LYS A 56 9.71 -19.30 3.86
C LYS A 56 11.01 -20.00 3.43
N ASN A 57 12.11 -19.27 3.37
CA ASN A 57 13.43 -19.80 2.99
C ASN A 57 14.19 -20.42 4.18
N GLY A 58 13.63 -20.42 5.39
CA GLY A 58 14.29 -20.93 6.60
C GLY A 58 15.47 -20.06 7.05
N LEU A 59 15.44 -18.76 6.73
CA LEU A 59 16.44 -17.77 7.14
C LEU A 59 16.04 -17.04 8.44
N LEU A 60 14.80 -17.24 8.91
CA LEU A 60 14.20 -16.76 10.16
C LEU A 60 13.36 -17.86 10.80
#